data_AF-A0A0G4MIV6-F1
#
_entry.id   AF-A0A0G4MIV6-F1
#
_cell.length_a   1.000
_cell.length_b   1.000
_cell.length_c   1.000
_cell.angle_alpha   90.00
_cell.angle_beta   90.00
_cell.angle_gamma   90.00
#
_symmetry.space_group_name_H-M   'P 1'
#
loop_
_entity.id
_entity.type
_entity.pdbx_description
1 polymer ?
#
loop_
_entity_poly.entity_id
_entity_poly.type
_entity_poly.pdbx_seq_one_letter_code
_entity_poly.pdbx_strand_id
1 'polypeptide(L)'
;IDPEQRRIYDRYGLDGLKQHQQQGGGGQHHDPFDVFSRFFGGGGHYGHQPGVRTGPDVNVKVGIALRDFYNGRTTEFQWDKQHICEDCEGTGSADGTVDTCQHCQGRGIRIVKHQLAPGMYQQVQMQCDACGGR
;
A
#
# COMPACT_ATOMS: atom_id res chain seq x y z
N ILE A 1 -4.77 -13.43 -36.07
CA ILE A 1 -5.29 -14.27 -34.95
C ILE A 1 -5.12 -15.70 -35.38
N ASP A 2 -4.35 -16.47 -34.62
CA ASP A 2 -4.06 -17.87 -34.91
C ASP A 2 -5.35 -18.72 -34.88
N PRO A 3 -5.61 -19.58 -35.88
CA PRO A 3 -6.84 -20.37 -35.96
C PRO A 3 -7.05 -21.30 -34.76
N GLU A 4 -5.96 -21.82 -34.18
CA GLU A 4 -6.02 -22.73 -33.04
C GLU A 4 -6.42 -21.99 -31.76
N GLN A 5 -5.79 -20.85 -31.48
CA GLN A 5 -6.16 -19.98 -30.36
C GLN A 5 -7.62 -19.54 -30.41
N ARG A 6 -8.13 -19.18 -31.60
CA ARG A 6 -9.55 -18.81 -31.76
C ARG A 6 -10.49 -19.97 -31.41
N ARG A 7 -10.18 -21.19 -31.88
CA ARG A 7 -10.99 -22.39 -31.60
C ARG A 7 -11.06 -22.70 -30.11
N ILE A 8 -9.96 -22.47 -29.38
CA ILE A 8 -9.90 -22.70 -27.92
C ILE A 8 -10.73 -21.67 -27.17
N TYR A 9 -10.63 -20.39 -27.56
CA TYR A 9 -11.47 -19.33 -26.99
C TYR A 9 -12.96 -19.59 -27.24
N ASP A 10 -13.33 -19.96 -28.45
CA ASP A 10 -14.74 -20.20 -28.79
C ASP A 10 -15.34 -21.39 -28.01
N ARG A 11 -14.50 -22.34 -27.56
CA ARG A 11 -14.94 -23.53 -26.81
C ARG A 11 -14.89 -23.35 -25.30
N TYR A 12 -13.89 -22.66 -24.78
CA TYR A 12 -13.57 -22.64 -23.34
C TYR A 12 -13.41 -21.20 -22.79
N GLY A 13 -13.69 -20.19 -23.61
CA GLY A 13 -13.53 -18.79 -23.26
C GLY A 13 -12.09 -18.38 -23.01
N LEU A 14 -11.93 -17.23 -22.36
CA LEU A 14 -10.63 -16.64 -22.03
C LEU A 14 -9.76 -17.57 -21.15
N ASP A 15 -10.39 -18.34 -20.26
CA ASP A 15 -9.68 -19.19 -19.31
C ASP A 15 -9.05 -20.41 -19.99
N GLY A 16 -9.72 -21.00 -20.99
CA GLY A 16 -9.11 -22.04 -21.83
C GLY A 16 -7.93 -21.53 -22.65
N LEU A 17 -7.97 -20.26 -23.07
CA LEU A 17 -6.84 -19.64 -23.77
C LEU A 17 -5.62 -19.49 -22.86
N LYS A 18 -5.82 -19.06 -21.61
CA LYS A 18 -4.74 -18.92 -20.60
C LYS A 18 -4.12 -20.27 -20.26
N GLN A 19 -4.94 -21.32 -20.16
CA GLN A 19 -4.46 -22.66 -19.84
C GLN A 19 -3.66 -23.28 -21.00
N HIS A 20 -4.12 -23.08 -22.24
CA HIS A 20 -3.36 -23.48 -23.43
C HIS A 20 -2.03 -22.72 -23.56
N GLN A 21 -2.02 -21.43 -23.21
CA GLN A 21 -0.81 -20.61 -23.20
C GLN A 21 0.18 -20.99 -22.09
N GLN A 22 -0.31 -21.52 -20.96
CA GLN A 22 0.53 -22.12 -19.91
C GLN A 22 1.10 -23.48 -20.30
N GLN A 23 0.42 -24.23 -21.18
CA GLN A 23 0.83 -25.58 -21.58
C GLN A 23 1.71 -25.60 -22.85
N GLY A 24 1.74 -24.51 -23.63
CA GLY A 24 2.48 -24.39 -24.89
C GLY A 24 3.85 -23.69 -24.80
N GLY A 25 4.32 -23.30 -23.62
CA GLY A 25 5.66 -22.74 -23.40
C GLY A 25 6.60 -23.77 -22.82
N GLY A 26 7.79 -23.91 -23.40
CA GLY A 26 8.81 -24.93 -23.07
C GLY A 26 9.02 -25.19 -21.59
N GLY A 27 9.36 -26.44 -21.27
CA GLY A 27 9.46 -27.00 -19.93
C GLY A 27 10.08 -26.07 -18.90
N GLN A 28 9.24 -25.59 -17.99
CA GLN A 28 9.69 -25.01 -16.74
C GLN A 28 9.61 -26.10 -15.68
N HIS A 29 10.77 -26.53 -15.19
CA HIS A 29 10.88 -27.28 -13.94
C HIS A 29 10.09 -26.54 -12.86
N HIS A 30 8.94 -27.08 -12.47
CA HIS A 30 8.28 -26.66 -11.24
C HIS A 30 9.13 -27.19 -10.09
N ASP A 31 10.04 -26.34 -9.61
CA ASP A 31 10.71 -26.57 -8.34
C ASP A 31 9.62 -26.63 -7.24
N PRO A 32 9.50 -27.72 -6.47
CA PRO A 32 8.56 -27.81 -5.35
C PRO A 32 8.74 -26.67 -4.32
N PHE A 33 9.92 -26.06 -4.27
CA PHE A 33 10.20 -24.89 -3.43
C PHE A 33 9.55 -23.60 -3.95
N ASP A 34 9.11 -23.52 -5.20
CA ASP A 34 8.43 -22.35 -5.79
C ASP A 34 6.96 -22.22 -5.35
N VAL A 35 6.33 -23.33 -4.96
CA VAL A 35 5.00 -23.33 -4.33
C VAL A 35 5.12 -22.90 -2.86
N PHE A 36 6.18 -23.34 -2.18
CA PHE A 36 6.46 -22.97 -0.79
C PHE A 36 6.85 -21.50 -0.66
N SER A 37 7.64 -20.95 -1.59
CA SER A 37 8.01 -19.52 -1.61
C SER A 37 6.79 -18.61 -1.86
N ARG A 38 5.82 -19.06 -2.67
CA ARG A 38 4.54 -18.36 -2.90
C ARG A 38 3.61 -18.33 -1.69
N PHE A 39 3.63 -19.39 -0.87
CA PHE A 39 2.77 -19.51 0.31
C PHE A 39 3.42 -18.96 1.59
N PHE A 40 4.75 -19.04 1.72
CA PHE A 40 5.52 -18.62 2.91
C PHE A 40 6.33 -17.32 2.72
N GLY A 41 6.08 -16.57 1.64
CA GLY A 41 6.47 -15.16 1.55
C GLY A 41 7.94 -14.90 1.16
N GLY A 42 8.53 -15.74 0.32
CA GLY A 42 9.88 -15.54 -0.21
C GLY A 42 9.85 -14.96 -1.62
N GLY A 43 9.93 -13.63 -1.76
CA GLY A 43 10.33 -12.99 -3.02
C GLY A 43 9.20 -12.58 -3.98
N GLY A 44 8.03 -12.20 -3.48
CA GLY A 44 6.99 -11.57 -4.30
C GLY A 44 7.07 -10.04 -4.22
N HIS A 45 7.57 -9.41 -5.28
CA HIS A 45 7.17 -8.14 -5.93
C HIS A 45 6.50 -6.97 -5.18
N TYR A 46 6.33 -6.95 -3.86
CA TYR A 46 5.92 -5.78 -3.10
C TYR A 46 7.15 -4.96 -2.71
N GLY A 47 7.97 -4.69 -3.73
CA GLY A 47 8.90 -3.59 -3.69
C GLY A 47 8.08 -2.39 -3.30
N HIS A 48 8.40 -1.84 -2.14
CA HIS A 48 8.01 -0.52 -1.71
C HIS A 48 8.36 0.43 -2.86
N GLN A 49 7.43 0.68 -3.78
CA GLN A 49 7.49 1.93 -4.49
C GLN A 49 7.35 2.99 -3.39
N PRO A 50 8.31 3.91 -3.23
CA PRO A 50 8.07 5.13 -2.51
C PRO A 50 7.08 5.96 -3.34
N GLY A 51 5.84 5.47 -3.43
CA GLY A 51 4.72 6.27 -3.88
C GLY A 51 4.51 7.35 -2.83
N VAL A 52 4.29 8.57 -3.30
CA VAL A 52 3.78 9.64 -2.45
C VAL A 52 2.56 9.10 -1.73
N ARG A 53 2.64 8.94 -0.41
CA ARG A 53 1.50 8.49 0.39
C ARG A 53 0.45 9.59 0.30
N THR A 54 -0.61 9.34 -0.46
CA THR A 54 -1.76 10.23 -0.49
C THR A 54 -2.50 10.14 0.84
N GLY A 55 -2.96 11.29 1.32
CA GLY A 55 -3.83 11.36 2.49
C GLY A 55 -5.18 10.67 2.25
N PRO A 56 -5.96 10.45 3.31
CA PRO A 56 -7.30 9.90 3.19
C PRO A 56 -8.24 10.87 2.46
N ASP A 57 -9.20 10.34 1.72
CA ASP A 57 -10.27 11.12 1.10
C ASP A 57 -11.24 11.69 2.15
N VAL A 58 -11.76 12.88 1.90
CA VAL A 58 -12.76 13.55 2.75
C VAL A 58 -14.07 13.69 1.99
N ASN A 59 -15.16 13.16 2.57
CA ASN A 59 -16.51 13.26 2.01
C ASN A 59 -17.34 14.26 2.81
N VAL A 60 -17.68 15.39 2.20
CA VAL A 60 -18.54 16.44 2.81
C VAL A 60 -19.91 16.42 2.16
N LYS A 61 -20.97 16.27 2.97
CA LYS A 61 -22.36 16.32 2.50
C LYS A 61 -22.93 17.72 2.71
N VAL A 62 -23.23 18.41 1.61
CA VAL A 62 -23.84 19.75 1.65
C VAL A 62 -25.33 19.61 1.35
N GLY A 63 -26.18 20.00 2.31
CA GLY A 63 -27.62 20.02 2.15
C GLY A 63 -28.07 21.27 1.40
N ILE A 64 -28.86 21.12 0.33
CA ILE A 64 -29.37 22.22 -0.48
C ILE A 64 -30.90 22.13 -0.55
N ALA A 65 -31.58 23.26 -0.41
CA ALA A 65 -33.04 23.32 -0.60
C ALA A 65 -33.40 23.10 -2.07
N LEU A 66 -34.45 22.32 -2.37
CA LEU A 66 -34.87 22.01 -3.75
C LEU A 66 -35.12 23.26 -4.61
N ARG A 67 -35.67 24.32 -4.00
CA ARG A 67 -35.87 25.62 -4.67
C ARG A 67 -34.56 26.25 -5.12
N ASP A 68 -33.53 26.17 -4.28
CA ASP A 68 -32.23 26.79 -4.51
C ASP A 68 -31.42 25.96 -5.52
N PHE A 69 -31.64 24.64 -5.55
CA PHE A 69 -31.16 23.75 -6.62
C PHE A 69 -31.80 24.09 -7.97
N TYR A 70 -33.11 24.36 -8.00
CA TYR A 70 -33.83 24.69 -9.24
C TYR A 70 -33.50 26.08 -9.80
N ASN A 71 -33.41 27.09 -8.93
CA ASN A 71 -33.17 28.48 -9.35
C ASN A 71 -31.68 28.83 -9.48
N GLY A 72 -30.80 27.97 -8.98
CA GLY A 72 -29.37 28.25 -8.87
C GLY A 72 -29.05 29.15 -7.68
N ARG A 73 -28.20 28.67 -6.77
CA ARG A 73 -27.69 29.45 -5.63
C ARG A 73 -26.26 29.09 -5.31
N THR A 74 -25.43 30.09 -5.01
CA THR A 74 -24.10 29.89 -4.44
C THR A 74 -24.21 29.58 -2.95
N THR A 75 -23.69 28.43 -2.53
CA THR A 75 -23.63 28.02 -1.12
C THR A 75 -22.18 27.93 -0.70
N GLU A 76 -21.80 28.72 0.29
CA GLU A 76 -20.48 28.65 0.91
C GLU A 76 -20.48 27.54 1.97
N PHE A 77 -19.42 26.74 2.01
CA PHE A 77 -19.21 25.74 3.05
C PHE A 77 -17.76 25.80 3.53
N GLN A 78 -17.55 25.44 4.80
CA GLN A 78 -16.23 25.36 5.42
C GLN A 78 -15.96 23.92 5.83
N TRP A 79 -14.71 23.50 5.71
CA TRP A 79 -14.24 22.19 6.14
C TRP A 79 -12.83 22.32 6.70
N ASP A 80 -12.56 21.53 7.74
CA ASP A 80 -11.26 21.50 8.37
C ASP A 80 -10.37 20.45 7.71
N LYS A 81 -9.14 20.85 7.39
CA LYS A 81 -8.14 19.98 6.79
C LYS A 81 -6.84 20.06 7.55
N GLN A 82 -6.11 18.95 7.60
CA GLN A 82 -4.74 18.97 8.06
C GLN A 82 -3.86 19.61 6.98
N HIS A 83 -3.08 20.62 7.38
CA HIS A 83 -2.13 21.33 6.53
C HIS A 83 -0.74 21.26 7.16
N ILE A 84 0.30 21.48 6.35
CA ILE A 84 1.68 21.57 6.84
C ILE A 84 1.79 22.81 7.71
N CYS A 85 2.31 22.68 8.94
CA CYS A 85 2.48 23.82 9.81
C CYS A 85 3.41 24.85 9.15
N GLU A 86 2.98 26.12 9.08
CA GLU A 86 3.75 27.19 8.42
C GLU A 86 4.98 27.58 9.24
N ASP A 87 4.90 27.52 10.58
CA ASP A 87 6.00 27.92 11.46
C ASP A 87 7.19 26.95 11.42
N CYS A 88 6.93 25.65 11.29
CA CYS A 88 7.97 24.62 11.27
C CYS A 88 8.13 23.90 9.93
N GLU A 89 7.36 24.30 8.92
CA GLU A 89 7.34 23.70 7.58
C GLU A 89 7.18 22.16 7.59
N GLY A 90 6.51 21.63 8.62
CA GLY A 90 6.30 20.18 8.79
C GLY A 90 7.47 19.42 9.41
N THR A 91 8.57 20.09 9.78
CA THR A 91 9.71 19.46 10.49
C THR A 91 9.37 19.08 11.94
N GLY A 92 8.43 19.80 12.56
CA GLY A 92 8.11 19.65 13.98
C GLY A 92 9.16 20.25 14.93
N SER A 93 10.15 20.99 14.39
CA SER A 93 11.11 21.77 15.19
C SER A 93 10.90 23.27 15.02
N ALA A 94 11.08 24.05 16.08
CA ALA A 94 10.90 25.50 16.05
C ALA A 94 12.02 26.23 15.29
N ASP A 95 13.21 25.63 15.21
CA ASP A 95 14.39 26.15 14.53
C ASP A 95 14.64 25.50 13.16
N GLY A 96 13.76 24.56 12.76
CA GLY A 96 13.90 23.78 11.53
C GLY A 96 15.05 22.76 11.52
N THR A 97 15.78 22.61 12.63
CA THR A 97 16.84 21.60 12.72
C THR A 97 16.27 20.28 13.23
N VAL A 98 16.68 19.17 12.62
CA VAL A 98 16.17 17.83 12.97
C VAL A 98 17.35 16.87 13.10
N ASP A 99 17.53 16.32 14.28
CA ASP A 99 18.56 15.31 14.53
C ASP A 99 18.08 13.91 14.18
N THR A 100 18.97 13.13 13.57
CA THR A 100 18.67 11.73 13.27
C THR A 100 18.74 10.91 14.56
N CYS A 101 17.64 10.24 14.90
CA CYS A 101 17.61 9.35 16.06
C CYS A 101 18.63 8.22 15.89
N GLN A 102 19.62 8.15 16.78
CA GLN A 102 20.71 7.16 16.72
C GLN A 102 20.22 5.72 16.86
N HIS A 103 19.09 5.51 17.53
CA HIS A 103 18.63 4.17 17.81
C HIS A 103 17.79 3.54 16.68
N CYS A 104 17.01 4.33 15.93
CA CYS A 104 16.25 3.86 14.77
C CYS A 104 16.87 4.30 13.43
N GLN A 105 17.94 5.11 13.47
CA GLN A 105 18.64 5.66 12.31
C GLN A 105 17.68 6.40 11.36
N GLY A 106 16.76 7.19 11.93
CA GLY A 106 15.77 7.97 11.16
C GLY A 106 14.63 7.15 10.56
N ARG A 107 14.48 5.86 10.91
CA ARG A 107 13.38 5.01 10.41
C ARG A 107 12.08 5.15 11.20
N GLY A 108 12.11 5.77 12.39
CA GLY A 108 10.96 5.86 13.29
C GLY A 108 10.50 4.53 13.92
N ILE A 109 11.04 3.39 13.49
CA ILE A 109 10.66 2.06 13.98
C ILE A 109 11.88 1.26 14.41
N ARG A 110 11.70 0.36 15.39
CA ARG A 110 12.69 -0.64 15.82
C ARG A 110 12.11 -2.04 15.73
N ILE A 111 12.94 -3.00 15.38
CA ILE A 111 12.57 -4.42 15.36
C ILE A 111 12.95 -5.03 16.71
N VAL A 112 11.96 -5.47 17.47
CA VAL A 112 12.14 -6.10 18.77
C VAL A 112 11.85 -7.60 18.63
N LYS A 113 12.72 -8.43 19.21
CA LYS A 113 12.52 -9.89 19.26
C LYS A 113 11.68 -10.23 20.49
N HIS A 114 10.45 -10.66 20.28
CA HIS A 114 9.56 -11.11 21.34
C HIS A 114 9.58 -12.65 21.40
N GLN A 115 9.93 -13.20 22.57
CA GLN A 115 9.95 -14.64 22.77
C GLN A 115 8.54 -15.13 23.14
N LEU A 116 7.97 -16.03 22.34
CA LEU A 116 6.63 -16.57 22.56
C LEU A 116 6.66 -17.95 23.22
N ALA A 117 7.71 -18.73 22.96
CA ALA A 117 7.93 -20.05 23.55
C ALA A 117 9.44 -20.38 23.57
N PRO A 118 9.89 -21.42 24.29
CA PRO A 118 11.27 -21.89 24.21
C PRO A 118 11.65 -22.19 22.75
N GLY A 119 12.65 -21.47 22.22
CA GLY A 119 13.10 -21.59 20.83
C GLY A 119 12.27 -20.84 19.77
N MET A 120 11.17 -20.19 20.13
CA MET A 120 10.31 -19.45 19.19
C MET A 120 10.34 -17.94 19.48
N TYR A 121 10.93 -17.17 18.56
CA TYR A 121 11.03 -15.72 18.62
C TYR A 121 10.31 -15.09 17.44
N GLN A 122 9.44 -14.12 17.71
CA GLN A 122 8.80 -13.27 16.71
C GLN A 122 9.54 -11.94 16.62
N GLN A 123 9.80 -11.47 15.41
CA GLN A 123 10.26 -10.10 15.18
C GLN A 123 9.03 -9.20 15.04
N VAL A 124 8.90 -8.22 15.92
CA VAL A 124 7.81 -7.24 15.92
C VAL A 124 8.38 -5.87 15.60
N GLN A 125 7.78 -5.16 14.66
CA GLN A 125 8.09 -3.75 14.43
C GLN A 125 7.34 -2.91 15.46
N MET A 126 8.09 -2.16 16.26
CA MET A 126 7.55 -1.24 17.25
C MET A 126 7.99 0.19 16.90
N GLN A 127 7.19 1.17 17.28
CA GLN A 127 7.59 2.57 17.21
C GLN A 127 8.84 2.77 18.07
N CYS A 128 9.80 3.54 17.55
CA CYS A 128 11.00 3.88 18.31
C CYS A 128 10.61 4.68 19.55
N ASP A 129 10.93 4.15 20.72
CA ASP A 129 10.76 4.73 22.05
C ASP A 129 11.52 6.05 22.24
N ALA A 130 12.70 6.18 21.62
CA ALA A 130 13.55 7.37 21.81
C ALA A 130 13.06 8.60 21.01
N CYS A 131 12.51 8.41 19.82
CA CYS A 131 12.03 9.52 18.97
C CYS A 131 10.51 9.55 18.78
N GLY A 132 9.77 8.60 19.34
CA GLY A 132 8.32 8.51 19.17
C GLY A 132 7.91 8.35 17.70
N GLY A 133 8.74 7.69 16.89
CA GLY A 133 8.46 7.47 15.46
C GLY A 133 8.67 8.66 14.54
N ARG A 134 9.32 9.72 15.03
CA ARG A 134 9.78 10.86 14.24
C ARG A 134 11.17 10.61 13.65
#